data_AF-A0A8J4UQ94-F1
#
_entry.id   AF-A0A8J4UQ94-F1
#
_cell.length_a   1.000
_cell.length_b   1.000
_cell.length_c   1.000
_cell.angle_alpha   90.00
_cell.angle_beta   90.00
_cell.angle_gamma   90.00
#
_symmetry.space_group_name_H-M   'P 1'
#
loop_
_entity.id
_entity.type
_entity.pdbx_description
1 polymer ?
#
loop_
_entity_poly.entity_id
_entity_poly.type
_entity_poly.pdbx_seq_one_letter_code
_entity_poly.pdbx_strand_id
1 'polypeptide(L)'
;MAAFVGQHDCVTVINNFFSRTRLEYYTRPQGLEKEPILPPKLAEPLQKIIMTTNLNPVKMVMMVKENPVLVDVVALEKCYQVMDLLCEQCVEQQDMNELLAMKMHYISCVLQTCLSFLQKCDDKLDTLLKSFLKGRDGDGFPKYQEKFILDCMQRFPYCEVTLLYQLVQNIAPGVTGDSPTALSVLTQALTGQMALMAAEFCATCGERGADKKCSFCEMRPRLVVRTGEEMTVHLPDC
;
A
#
# COMPACT_ATOMS: atom_id res chain seq x y z
N MET A 1 5.52 19.39 16.06
CA MET A 1 5.83 20.80 15.72
C MET A 1 5.73 21.10 14.23
N ALA A 2 6.23 20.25 13.31
CA ALA A 2 6.10 20.49 11.85
C ALA A 2 4.65 20.40 11.29
N ALA A 3 3.77 19.56 11.87
CA ALA A 3 2.38 19.44 11.45
C ALA A 3 1.54 20.73 11.68
N PHE A 4 2.00 21.62 12.56
CA PHE A 4 1.28 22.86 12.90
C PHE A 4 1.56 24.00 11.90
N VAL A 5 2.54 23.82 11.00
CA VAL A 5 2.98 24.82 10.00
C VAL A 5 2.54 24.43 8.59
N GLY A 6 1.61 23.47 8.45
CA GLY A 6 1.12 23.00 7.13
C GLY A 6 2.10 22.11 6.35
N GLN A 7 3.24 21.74 6.94
CA GLN A 7 4.28 20.91 6.29
C GLN A 7 3.99 19.40 6.42
N HIS A 8 2.78 18.98 6.05
CA HIS A 8 2.32 17.59 6.24
C HIS A 8 3.12 16.57 5.42
N ASP A 9 3.66 16.97 4.26
CA ASP A 9 4.50 16.09 3.44
C ASP A 9 5.81 15.73 4.15
N CYS A 10 6.47 16.68 4.81
CA CYS A 10 7.68 16.42 5.58
C CYS A 10 7.41 15.45 6.73
N VAL A 11 6.28 15.63 7.43
CA VAL A 11 5.86 14.72 8.50
C VAL A 11 5.60 13.32 7.96
N THR A 12 4.93 13.21 6.81
CA THR A 12 4.65 11.92 6.17
C THR A 12 5.95 11.21 5.79
N VAL A 13 6.92 11.92 5.21
CA VAL A 13 8.23 11.35 4.84
C VAL A 13 9.01 10.89 6.06
N ILE A 14 9.04 11.69 7.14
CA ILE A 14 9.72 11.35 8.38
C ILE A 14 9.08 10.10 9.01
N ASN A 15 7.75 10.04 9.09
CA ASN A 15 7.03 8.91 9.69
C ASN A 15 7.18 7.62 8.87
N ASN A 16 7.43 7.74 7.56
CA ASN A 16 7.62 6.61 6.66
C ASN A 16 9.10 6.27 6.42
N PHE A 17 10.03 6.94 7.12
CA PHE A 17 11.45 6.74 6.90
C PHE A 17 11.89 5.32 7.30
N PHE A 18 12.56 4.66 6.37
CA PHE A 18 13.17 3.36 6.55
C PHE A 18 14.64 3.43 6.12
N SER A 19 15.54 3.23 7.09
CA SER A 19 16.98 3.28 6.83
C SER A 19 17.40 2.16 5.87
N ARG A 20 18.19 2.53 4.85
CA ARG A 20 18.80 1.60 3.91
C ARG A 20 19.62 0.51 4.62
N THR A 21 20.28 0.87 5.72
CA THR A 21 21.15 -0.04 6.47
C THR A 21 20.41 -1.26 7.01
N ARG A 22 19.11 -1.13 7.36
CA ARG A 22 18.27 -2.25 7.79
C ARG A 22 18.07 -3.27 6.68
N LEU A 23 17.99 -2.79 5.43
CA LEU A 23 17.86 -3.66 4.26
C LEU A 23 19.20 -4.28 3.85
N GLU A 24 20.29 -3.52 3.98
CA GLU A 24 21.65 -3.97 3.66
C GLU A 24 22.09 -5.17 4.49
N TYR A 25 21.55 -5.33 5.69
CA TYR A 25 21.72 -6.54 6.51
C TYR A 25 21.39 -7.82 5.73
N TYR A 26 20.29 -7.82 4.97
CA TYR A 26 19.85 -8.98 4.18
C TYR A 26 20.63 -9.16 2.87
N THR A 27 21.42 -8.16 2.46
CA THR A 27 22.22 -8.20 1.22
C THR A 27 23.58 -8.87 1.39
N ARG A 28 23.88 -9.31 2.59
CA ARG A 28 25.13 -10.00 2.95
C ARG A 28 24.78 -11.38 3.52
N PRO A 29 25.62 -12.41 3.29
CA PRO A 29 25.43 -13.70 3.95
C PRO A 29 25.46 -13.54 5.47
N GLN A 30 24.57 -14.24 6.18
CA GLN A 30 24.45 -14.18 7.63
C GLN A 30 24.72 -15.55 8.27
N GLY A 31 25.46 -15.55 9.38
CA GLY A 31 25.73 -16.77 10.16
C GLY A 31 26.35 -17.90 9.32
N LEU A 32 25.60 -18.97 9.09
CA LEU A 32 26.01 -20.15 8.32
C LEU A 32 25.59 -20.09 6.84
N GLU A 33 24.83 -19.09 6.43
CA GLU A 33 24.40 -18.93 5.04
C GLU A 33 25.59 -18.57 4.14
N LYS A 34 25.63 -19.17 2.95
CA LYS A 34 26.66 -18.89 1.94
C LYS A 34 26.27 -17.78 0.97
N GLU A 35 24.97 -17.53 0.84
CA GLU A 35 24.40 -16.55 -0.08
C GLU A 35 23.53 -15.56 0.72
N PRO A 36 23.40 -14.30 0.26
CA PRO A 36 22.52 -13.34 0.91
C PRO A 36 21.05 -13.70 0.71
N ILE A 37 20.22 -13.48 1.73
CA ILE A 37 18.77 -13.65 1.66
C ILE A 37 18.18 -12.75 0.56
N LEU A 38 18.64 -11.49 0.49
CA LEU A 38 18.24 -10.52 -0.52
C LEU A 38 19.40 -10.27 -1.50
N PRO A 39 19.24 -10.57 -2.79
CA PRO A 39 20.20 -10.12 -3.81
C PRO A 39 20.49 -8.61 -3.71
N PRO A 40 21.75 -8.14 -3.69
CA PRO A 40 22.08 -6.71 -3.52
C PRO A 40 21.41 -5.78 -4.54
N LYS A 41 21.18 -6.28 -5.77
CA LYS A 41 20.46 -5.57 -6.84
C LYS A 41 19.00 -5.23 -6.49
N LEU A 42 18.39 -5.93 -5.53
CA LEU A 42 17.03 -5.72 -5.07
C LEU A 42 16.92 -4.72 -3.92
N ALA A 43 18.03 -4.31 -3.32
CA ALA A 43 18.00 -3.44 -2.16
C ALA A 43 17.35 -2.09 -2.46
N GLU A 44 17.77 -1.44 -3.55
CA GLU A 44 17.21 -0.15 -3.94
C GLU A 44 15.75 -0.25 -4.43
N PRO A 45 15.37 -1.19 -5.33
CA PRO A 45 13.97 -1.40 -5.69
C PRO A 45 13.04 -1.65 -4.50
N LEU A 46 13.44 -2.52 -3.57
CA LEU A 46 12.63 -2.87 -2.40
C LEU A 46 12.54 -1.70 -1.41
N GLN A 47 13.64 -0.98 -1.18
CA GLN A 47 13.63 0.23 -0.36
C GLN A 47 12.68 1.29 -0.94
N LYS A 48 12.63 1.47 -2.27
CA LYS A 48 11.68 2.38 -2.91
C LYS A 48 10.22 2.00 -2.62
N ILE A 49 9.89 0.71 -2.64
CA ILE A 49 8.55 0.23 -2.25
C ILE A 49 8.28 0.50 -0.78
N ILE A 50 9.22 0.18 0.12
CA ILE A 50 9.05 0.43 1.57
C ILE A 50 8.84 1.91 1.88
N MET A 51 9.56 2.80 1.19
CA MET A 51 9.49 4.25 1.40
C MET A 51 8.24 4.87 0.77
N THR A 52 7.44 4.13 -0.02
CA THR A 52 6.22 4.68 -0.60
C THR A 52 5.22 5.06 0.49
N THR A 53 4.57 6.20 0.32
CA THR A 53 3.47 6.66 1.18
C THR A 53 2.11 6.36 0.56
N ASN A 54 2.09 6.03 -0.75
CA ASN A 54 0.91 5.63 -1.46
C ASN A 54 0.70 4.11 -1.32
N LEU A 55 -0.21 3.75 -0.42
CA LEU A 55 -0.55 2.36 -0.09
C LEU A 55 -1.64 1.78 -1.01
N ASN A 56 -2.05 2.50 -2.06
CA ASN A 56 -2.97 1.95 -3.04
C ASN A 56 -2.33 0.73 -3.72
N PRO A 57 -2.97 -0.46 -3.67
CA PRO A 57 -2.38 -1.68 -4.22
C PRO A 57 -2.12 -1.58 -5.73
N VAL A 58 -2.89 -0.77 -6.47
CA VAL A 58 -2.63 -0.49 -7.89
C VAL A 58 -1.26 0.17 -8.06
N LYS A 59 -0.93 1.20 -7.26
CA LYS A 59 0.38 1.86 -7.32
C LYS A 59 1.50 0.89 -6.99
N MET A 60 1.34 0.08 -5.94
CA MET A 60 2.37 -0.86 -5.51
C MET A 60 2.63 -1.94 -6.56
N VAL A 61 1.58 -2.48 -7.18
CA VAL A 61 1.72 -3.43 -8.30
C VAL A 61 2.41 -2.77 -9.50
N MET A 62 2.12 -1.49 -9.79
CA MET A 62 2.83 -0.74 -10.83
C MET A 62 4.33 -0.61 -10.53
N MET A 63 4.71 -0.31 -9.28
CA MET A 63 6.12 -0.24 -8.89
C MET A 63 6.88 -1.56 -9.10
N VAL A 64 6.20 -2.70 -8.88
CA VAL A 64 6.75 -4.03 -9.19
C VAL A 64 6.86 -4.20 -10.71
N LYS A 65 5.78 -3.93 -11.45
CA LYS A 65 5.70 -4.12 -12.91
C LYS A 65 6.72 -3.30 -13.69
N GLU A 66 6.99 -2.07 -13.25
CA GLU A 66 7.90 -1.13 -13.91
C GLU A 66 9.38 -1.44 -13.65
N ASN A 67 9.68 -2.29 -12.65
CA ASN A 67 11.04 -2.67 -12.34
C ASN A 67 11.36 -4.08 -12.88
N PRO A 68 12.24 -4.21 -13.88
CA PRO A 68 12.53 -5.50 -14.52
C PRO A 68 13.16 -6.52 -13.56
N VAL A 69 13.76 -6.07 -12.45
CA VAL A 69 14.34 -6.97 -11.44
C VAL A 69 13.28 -7.51 -10.49
N LEU A 70 12.19 -6.77 -10.26
CA LEU A 70 11.09 -7.18 -9.37
C LEU A 70 10.04 -8.07 -10.03
N VAL A 71 9.99 -8.12 -11.36
CA VAL A 71 9.10 -9.05 -12.09
C VAL A 71 9.67 -10.47 -12.21
N ASP A 72 10.92 -10.68 -11.82
CA ASP A 72 11.51 -12.02 -11.70
C ASP A 72 10.93 -12.75 -10.49
N VAL A 73 10.42 -13.96 -10.70
CA VAL A 73 9.69 -14.76 -9.70
C VAL A 73 10.56 -15.05 -8.48
N VAL A 74 11.82 -15.45 -8.69
CA VAL A 74 12.75 -15.81 -7.60
C VAL A 74 13.15 -14.56 -6.82
N ALA A 75 13.43 -13.46 -7.52
CA ALA A 75 13.75 -12.18 -6.91
C ALA A 75 12.59 -11.65 -6.05
N LEU A 76 11.36 -11.70 -6.57
CA LEU A 76 10.17 -11.24 -5.87
C LEU A 76 9.84 -12.11 -4.66
N GLU A 77 10.10 -13.42 -4.74
CA GLU A 77 10.01 -14.34 -3.60
C GLU A 77 10.94 -13.92 -2.46
N LYS A 78 12.21 -13.63 -2.76
CA LYS A 78 13.14 -13.10 -1.76
C LYS A 78 12.68 -11.76 -1.18
N CYS A 79 12.07 -10.89 -1.99
CA CYS A 79 11.56 -9.61 -1.51
C CYS A 79 10.46 -9.76 -0.46
N TYR A 80 9.43 -10.59 -0.69
CA TYR A 80 8.36 -10.74 0.30
C TYR A 80 8.86 -11.48 1.56
N GLN A 81 9.78 -12.45 1.43
CA GLN A 81 10.40 -13.12 2.58
C GLN A 81 11.11 -12.11 3.50
N VAL A 82 11.84 -11.15 2.91
CA VAL A 82 12.47 -10.07 3.70
C VAL A 82 11.42 -9.14 4.31
N MET A 83 10.26 -8.94 3.69
CA MET A 83 9.17 -8.17 4.32
C MET A 83 8.60 -8.88 5.53
N ASP A 84 8.45 -10.20 5.48
CA ASP A 84 7.98 -11.00 6.62
C ASP A 84 8.98 -10.91 7.78
N LEU A 85 10.28 -11.05 7.50
CA LEU A 85 11.35 -10.87 8.51
C LEU A 85 11.39 -9.46 9.09
N LEU A 86 11.23 -8.43 8.26
CA LEU A 86 11.16 -7.05 8.74
C LEU A 86 9.91 -6.80 9.58
N CYS A 87 8.77 -7.43 9.25
CA CYS A 87 7.56 -7.36 10.04
C CYS A 87 7.79 -7.94 11.44
N GLU A 88 8.36 -9.14 11.51
CA GLU A 88 8.70 -9.82 12.78
C GLU A 88 9.65 -8.97 13.63
N GLN A 89 10.74 -8.47 13.05
CA GLN A 89 11.67 -7.58 13.75
C GLN A 89 11.02 -6.32 14.31
N CYS A 90 9.99 -5.78 13.65
CA CYS A 90 9.28 -4.61 14.15
C CYS A 90 8.40 -4.91 15.37
N VAL A 91 8.01 -6.18 15.55
CA VAL A 91 7.23 -6.64 16.71
C VAL A 91 8.13 -7.09 17.86
N GLU A 92 9.25 -7.76 17.56
CA GLU A 92 10.15 -8.31 18.58
C GLU A 92 11.06 -7.28 19.26
N GLN A 93 11.30 -6.13 18.63
CA GLN A 93 12.13 -5.08 19.22
C GLN A 93 11.51 -4.51 20.50
N GLN A 94 12.36 -4.00 21.41
CA GLN A 94 11.96 -3.47 22.72
C GLN A 94 10.83 -2.43 22.64
N ASP A 95 10.91 -1.53 21.66
CA ASP A 95 9.86 -0.57 21.33
C ASP A 95 9.11 -1.07 20.09
N MET A 96 8.12 -1.93 20.31
CA MET A 96 7.28 -2.48 19.25
C MET A 96 6.76 -1.36 18.33
N ASN A 97 7.00 -1.50 17.03
CA ASN A 97 6.58 -0.55 16.02
C ASN A 97 5.45 -1.16 15.19
N GLU A 98 4.24 -1.14 15.75
CA GLU A 98 3.04 -1.72 15.14
C GLU A 98 2.76 -1.15 13.74
N LEU A 99 2.99 0.16 13.54
CA LEU A 99 2.78 0.84 12.27
C LEU A 99 3.72 0.28 11.19
N LEU A 100 5.01 0.19 11.51
CA LEU A 100 5.99 -0.34 10.56
C LEU A 100 5.77 -1.84 10.32
N ALA A 101 5.42 -2.61 11.35
CA ALA A 101 5.08 -4.03 11.21
C ALA A 101 3.90 -4.24 10.25
N MET A 102 2.79 -3.53 10.47
CA MET A 102 1.62 -3.59 9.60
C MET A 102 1.94 -3.16 8.17
N LYS A 103 2.79 -2.13 8.00
CA LYS A 103 3.25 -1.69 6.68
C LYS A 103 4.06 -2.78 5.96
N MET A 104 5.02 -3.42 6.64
CA MET A 104 5.84 -4.49 6.07
C MET A 104 4.97 -5.70 5.69
N HIS A 105 4.05 -6.09 6.56
CA HIS A 105 3.08 -7.14 6.27
C HIS A 105 2.21 -6.83 5.05
N TYR A 106 1.66 -5.61 4.97
CA TYR A 106 0.84 -5.20 3.84
C TYR A 106 1.63 -5.22 2.52
N ILE A 107 2.87 -4.70 2.53
CA ILE A 107 3.78 -4.82 1.38
C ILE A 107 4.00 -6.30 1.03
N SER A 108 4.31 -7.16 2.01
CA SER A 108 4.49 -8.60 1.81
C SER A 108 3.28 -9.22 1.11
N CYS A 109 2.07 -8.93 1.58
CA CYS A 109 0.83 -9.41 0.98
C CYS A 109 0.66 -8.99 -0.49
N VAL A 110 1.02 -7.75 -0.83
CA VAL A 110 0.99 -7.25 -2.22
C VAL A 110 2.02 -8.01 -3.06
N LEU A 111 3.26 -8.15 -2.57
CA LEU A 111 4.32 -8.86 -3.30
C LEU A 111 3.99 -10.35 -3.51
N GLN A 112 3.44 -11.03 -2.50
CA GLN A 112 2.96 -12.42 -2.62
C GLN A 112 1.83 -12.55 -3.65
N THR A 113 0.97 -11.55 -3.75
CA THR A 113 -0.11 -11.52 -4.76
C THR A 113 0.47 -11.31 -6.16
N CYS A 114 1.40 -10.38 -6.32
CA CYS A 114 2.16 -10.20 -7.57
C CYS A 114 2.83 -11.51 -7.99
N LEU A 115 3.52 -12.19 -7.07
CA LEU A 115 4.19 -13.46 -7.29
C LEU A 115 3.22 -14.54 -7.76
N SER A 116 2.07 -14.67 -7.07
CA SER A 116 1.03 -15.64 -7.42
C SER A 116 0.48 -15.43 -8.83
N PHE A 117 0.40 -14.19 -9.31
CA PHE A 117 -0.02 -13.88 -10.69
C PHE A 117 1.09 -14.15 -11.71
N LEU A 118 2.35 -13.81 -11.38
CA LEU A 118 3.51 -14.08 -12.23
C LEU A 118 3.76 -15.58 -12.43
N GLN A 119 3.43 -16.40 -11.43
CA GLN A 119 3.56 -17.86 -11.52
C GLN A 119 2.44 -18.55 -12.31
N LYS A 120 1.25 -17.94 -12.40
CA LYS A 120 0.03 -18.59 -12.93
C LYS A 120 -0.31 -18.27 -14.38
N CYS A 121 0.11 -17.12 -14.93
CA CYS A 121 -0.40 -16.61 -16.21
C CYS A 121 0.70 -16.11 -17.16
N ASP A 122 0.53 -16.33 -18.46
CA ASP A 122 1.32 -15.72 -19.55
C ASP A 122 1.04 -14.20 -19.68
N ASP A 123 -0.18 -13.76 -19.32
CA ASP A 123 -0.54 -12.34 -19.20
C ASP A 123 -0.32 -11.83 -17.77
N LYS A 124 0.76 -11.03 -17.68
CA LYS A 124 1.48 -10.43 -16.54
C LYS A 124 0.59 -9.73 -15.49
N LEU A 125 1.24 -8.98 -14.59
CA LEU A 125 0.65 -8.11 -13.56
C LEU A 125 -0.47 -7.16 -14.05
N ASP A 126 -0.65 -6.97 -15.37
CA ASP A 126 -1.80 -6.30 -15.97
C ASP A 126 -3.15 -6.91 -15.60
N THR A 127 -3.23 -8.24 -15.48
CA THR A 127 -4.48 -8.90 -15.06
C THR A 127 -4.82 -8.56 -13.61
N LEU A 128 -3.82 -8.50 -12.73
CA LEU A 128 -3.97 -8.08 -11.34
C LEU A 128 -4.36 -6.60 -11.24
N LEU A 129 -3.76 -5.73 -12.05
CA LEU A 129 -4.18 -4.32 -12.11
C LEU A 129 -5.65 -4.20 -12.53
N LYS A 130 -6.07 -4.93 -13.57
CA LYS A 130 -7.47 -4.94 -14.01
C LYS A 130 -8.42 -5.46 -12.93
N SER A 131 -8.04 -6.49 -12.17
CA SER A 131 -8.88 -6.99 -11.08
C SER A 131 -9.04 -5.97 -9.95
N PHE A 132 -7.97 -5.23 -9.60
CA PHE A 132 -8.06 -4.14 -8.61
C PHE A 132 -8.86 -2.93 -9.08
N LEU A 133 -8.93 -2.68 -10.38
CA LEU A 133 -9.67 -1.56 -10.96
C LEU A 133 -11.11 -1.91 -11.35
N LYS A 134 -11.48 -3.19 -11.31
CA LYS A 134 -12.83 -3.64 -11.67
C LYS A 134 -13.83 -3.19 -10.60
N GLY A 135 -14.63 -2.18 -10.95
CA GLY A 135 -15.75 -1.72 -10.15
C GLY A 135 -16.94 -2.68 -10.17
N ARG A 136 -17.75 -2.67 -9.11
CA ARG A 136 -19.04 -3.35 -9.08
C ARG A 136 -20.05 -2.65 -9.97
N ASP A 137 -21.01 -3.42 -10.47
CA ASP A 137 -22.15 -2.88 -11.22
C ASP A 137 -22.96 -1.94 -10.32
N GLY A 138 -23.31 -0.75 -10.83
CA GLY A 138 -24.06 0.27 -10.12
C GLY A 138 -23.24 1.53 -9.83
N ASP A 139 -22.25 1.43 -8.94
CA ASP A 139 -21.50 2.59 -8.43
C ASP A 139 -19.99 2.57 -8.74
N GLY A 140 -19.48 1.49 -9.34
CA GLY A 140 -18.07 1.35 -9.69
C GLY A 140 -17.13 1.05 -8.51
N PHE A 141 -17.64 0.71 -7.32
CA PHE A 141 -16.79 0.43 -6.16
C PHE A 141 -15.87 -0.79 -6.40
N PRO A 142 -14.53 -0.69 -6.16
CA PRO A 142 -13.57 -1.74 -6.45
C PRO A 142 -13.58 -2.88 -5.40
N LYS A 143 -14.61 -3.73 -5.44
CA LYS A 143 -14.83 -4.81 -4.46
C LYS A 143 -13.63 -5.74 -4.25
N TYR A 144 -12.92 -6.09 -5.33
CA TYR A 144 -11.76 -6.97 -5.23
C TYR A 144 -10.61 -6.30 -4.47
N GLN A 145 -10.40 -5.00 -4.70
CA GLN A 145 -9.40 -4.22 -3.99
C GLN A 145 -9.73 -4.10 -2.50
N GLU A 146 -10.99 -3.78 -2.18
CA GLU A 146 -11.44 -3.68 -0.79
C GLU A 146 -11.26 -5.01 -0.06
N LYS A 147 -11.74 -6.10 -0.65
CA LYS A 147 -11.59 -7.44 -0.09
C LYS A 147 -10.12 -7.81 0.11
N PHE A 148 -9.27 -7.54 -0.87
CA PHE A 148 -7.85 -7.83 -0.77
C PHE A 148 -7.20 -7.13 0.44
N ILE A 149 -7.50 -5.85 0.66
CA ILE A 149 -6.93 -5.09 1.79
C ILE A 149 -7.44 -5.67 3.13
N LEU A 150 -8.73 -6.00 3.23
CA LEU A 150 -9.31 -6.66 4.40
C LEU A 150 -8.65 -8.03 4.67
N ASP A 151 -8.46 -8.84 3.63
CA ASP A 151 -7.80 -10.14 3.71
C ASP A 151 -6.31 -9.97 4.12
N CYS A 152 -5.65 -8.86 3.77
CA CYS A 152 -4.30 -8.56 4.27
C CYS A 152 -4.32 -8.27 5.77
N MET A 153 -5.21 -7.40 6.24
CA MET A 153 -5.33 -7.07 7.67
C MET A 153 -5.65 -8.32 8.50
N GLN A 154 -6.56 -9.17 8.03
CA GLN A 154 -6.93 -10.42 8.71
C GLN A 154 -5.78 -11.43 8.79
N ARG A 155 -4.88 -11.43 7.79
CA ARG A 155 -3.69 -12.30 7.78
C ARG A 155 -2.54 -11.73 8.58
N PHE A 156 -2.68 -10.57 9.22
CA PHE A 156 -1.62 -10.01 10.06
C PHE A 156 -1.35 -10.97 11.24
N PRO A 157 -0.14 -11.51 11.38
CA PRO A 157 0.11 -12.64 12.28
C PRO A 157 0.13 -12.26 13.77
N TYR A 158 0.19 -10.96 14.08
CA TYR A 158 0.30 -10.45 15.44
C TYR A 158 -1.04 -9.84 15.89
N CYS A 159 -2.00 -10.70 16.22
CA CYS A 159 -3.37 -10.29 16.59
C CYS A 159 -3.44 -9.43 17.85
N GLU A 160 -2.40 -9.45 18.67
CA GLU A 160 -2.33 -8.74 19.96
C GLU A 160 -1.97 -7.26 19.81
N VAL A 161 -1.59 -6.81 18.61
CA VAL A 161 -1.23 -5.40 18.39
C VAL A 161 -2.47 -4.51 18.45
N THR A 162 -2.35 -3.35 19.10
CA THR A 162 -3.47 -2.42 19.28
C THR A 162 -3.95 -1.84 17.96
N LEU A 163 -3.04 -1.62 17.01
CA LEU A 163 -3.32 -1.13 15.68
C LEU A 163 -4.32 -2.00 14.90
N LEU A 164 -4.18 -3.33 14.95
CA LEU A 164 -5.08 -4.22 14.21
C LEU A 164 -6.52 -4.08 14.72
N TYR A 165 -6.69 -3.99 16.04
CA TYR A 165 -7.98 -3.75 16.66
C TYR A 165 -8.57 -2.40 16.22
N GLN A 166 -7.77 -1.33 16.22
CA GLN A 166 -8.19 -0.02 15.74
C GLN A 166 -8.59 -0.04 14.25
N LEU A 167 -7.84 -0.73 13.40
CA LEU A 167 -8.17 -0.86 11.98
C LEU A 167 -9.53 -1.55 11.79
N VAL A 168 -9.74 -2.68 12.47
CA VAL A 168 -11.01 -3.44 12.38
C VAL A 168 -12.19 -2.63 12.92
N GLN A 169 -12.01 -1.87 13.99
CA GLN A 169 -13.07 -1.02 14.54
C GLN A 169 -13.45 0.17 13.67
N ASN A 170 -12.47 0.76 12.96
CA ASN A 170 -12.70 1.93 12.11
C ASN A 170 -13.31 1.57 10.76
N ILE A 171 -13.25 0.30 10.35
CA ILE A 171 -13.94 -0.19 9.16
C ILE A 171 -15.41 -0.36 9.54
N ALA A 172 -16.29 0.35 8.82
CA ALA A 172 -17.71 0.33 9.12
C ALA A 172 -18.25 -1.12 9.05
N PRO A 173 -19.02 -1.61 10.06
CA PRO A 173 -19.68 -2.91 10.00
C PRO A 173 -20.86 -2.95 8.99
N GLY A 174 -20.88 -2.04 8.02
CA GLY A 174 -21.96 -1.80 7.06
C GLY A 174 -21.76 -2.47 5.70
N VAL A 175 -22.38 -1.92 4.66
CA VAL A 175 -22.33 -2.46 3.30
C VAL A 175 -20.94 -2.23 2.71
N THR A 176 -20.31 -3.29 2.19
CA THR A 176 -19.04 -3.18 1.45
C THR A 176 -19.14 -2.11 0.37
N GLY A 177 -18.43 -0.99 0.52
CA GLY A 177 -18.53 0.16 -0.38
C GLY A 177 -18.79 1.49 0.32
N ASP A 178 -19.28 1.45 1.56
CA ASP A 178 -19.51 2.66 2.35
C ASP A 178 -18.19 3.23 2.91
N SER A 179 -18.14 4.55 3.10
CA SER A 179 -17.00 5.22 3.73
C SER A 179 -17.02 5.00 5.25
N PRO A 180 -15.87 4.75 5.91
CA PRO A 180 -14.54 4.71 5.32
C PRO A 180 -14.20 3.33 4.70
N THR A 181 -13.52 3.37 3.55
CA THR A 181 -12.97 2.17 2.89
C THR A 181 -11.76 1.60 3.65
N ALA A 182 -11.48 0.32 3.50
CA ALA A 182 -10.30 -0.32 4.10
C ALA A 182 -8.99 0.38 3.68
N LEU A 183 -8.88 0.85 2.43
CA LEU A 183 -7.72 1.63 1.97
C LEU A 183 -7.58 2.95 2.72
N SER A 184 -8.69 3.68 2.91
CA SER A 184 -8.66 4.96 3.64
C SER A 184 -8.30 4.78 5.11
N VAL A 185 -8.85 3.74 5.77
CA VAL A 185 -8.53 3.41 7.17
C VAL A 185 -7.05 3.01 7.31
N LEU A 186 -6.55 2.12 6.43
CA LEU A 186 -5.14 1.71 6.44
C LEU A 186 -4.19 2.90 6.21
N THR A 187 -4.50 3.72 5.20
CA THR A 187 -3.68 4.88 4.85
C THR A 187 -3.65 5.89 6.00
N GLN A 188 -4.80 6.19 6.59
CA GLN A 188 -4.91 7.08 7.73
C GLN A 188 -4.10 6.59 8.93
N ALA A 189 -4.18 5.29 9.23
CA ALA A 189 -3.45 4.70 10.35
C ALA A 189 -1.93 4.77 10.14
N LEU A 190 -1.44 4.44 8.94
CA LEU A 190 0.00 4.33 8.66
C LEU A 190 0.67 5.67 8.28
N THR A 191 -0.07 6.63 7.73
CA THR A 191 0.48 7.91 7.25
C THR A 191 -0.01 9.13 8.05
N GLY A 192 -0.98 8.94 8.95
CA GLY A 192 -1.60 9.98 9.75
C GLY A 192 -2.83 10.61 9.08
N GLN A 193 -3.77 11.12 9.90
CA GLN A 193 -5.07 11.61 9.42
C GLN A 193 -4.99 12.76 8.41
N MET A 194 -3.99 13.64 8.53
CA MET A 194 -3.85 14.80 7.65
C MET A 194 -3.29 14.45 6.26
N ALA A 195 -2.81 13.22 6.06
CA ALA A 195 -2.28 12.77 4.78
C ALA A 195 -3.35 12.69 3.68
N LEU A 196 -4.62 12.50 4.03
CA LEU A 196 -5.73 12.38 3.07
C LEU A 196 -6.48 13.69 2.82
N MET A 197 -6.44 14.66 3.74
CA MET A 197 -7.28 15.87 3.66
C MET A 197 -6.70 17.01 2.82
N ALA A 198 -5.39 16.99 2.52
CA ALA A 198 -4.68 18.15 1.97
C ALA A 198 -4.38 18.07 0.45
N ALA A 199 -4.73 16.99 -0.25
CA ALA A 199 -4.30 16.78 -1.63
C ALA A 199 -5.37 16.18 -2.55
N GLU A 200 -5.36 16.57 -3.82
CA GLU A 200 -6.09 15.84 -4.87
C GLU A 200 -5.34 14.56 -5.23
N PHE A 201 -6.06 13.44 -5.24
CA PHE A 201 -5.53 12.12 -5.56
C PHE A 201 -6.10 11.59 -6.87
N CYS A 202 -5.29 10.84 -7.60
CA CYS A 202 -5.78 10.04 -8.72
C CYS A 202 -6.74 8.95 -8.20
N ALA A 203 -7.97 8.88 -8.74
CA ALA A 203 -8.96 7.85 -8.37
C ALA A 203 -8.52 6.41 -8.69
N THR A 204 -7.55 6.23 -9.59
CA THR A 204 -7.08 4.91 -10.03
C THR A 204 -5.91 4.42 -9.19
N CYS A 205 -4.84 5.20 -9.12
CA CYS A 205 -3.59 4.79 -8.48
C CYS A 205 -3.29 5.53 -7.17
N GLY A 206 -4.07 6.52 -6.76
CA GLY A 206 -3.86 7.27 -5.52
C GLY A 206 -2.65 8.21 -5.54
N GLU A 207 -2.09 8.55 -6.71
CA GLU A 207 -0.98 9.51 -6.80
C GLU A 207 -1.44 10.93 -6.42
N ARG A 208 -0.63 11.64 -5.62
CA ARG A 208 -0.89 13.04 -5.24
C ARG A 208 -0.52 14.01 -6.36
N GLY A 209 -1.23 15.14 -6.43
CA GLY A 209 -0.83 16.27 -7.29
C GLY A 209 -0.89 15.90 -8.77
N ALA A 210 -1.86 15.07 -9.15
CA ALA A 210 -2.03 14.63 -10.53
C ALA A 210 -2.56 15.78 -11.42
N ASP A 211 -1.72 16.77 -11.71
CA ASP A 211 -2.06 17.96 -12.51
C ASP A 211 -2.28 17.66 -14.00
N LYS A 212 -1.80 16.50 -14.46
CA LYS A 212 -2.03 15.97 -15.81
C LYS A 212 -2.60 14.55 -15.72
N LYS A 213 -3.19 14.05 -16.81
CA LYS A 213 -3.53 12.62 -16.95
C LYS A 213 -2.31 11.81 -16.50
N CYS A 214 -2.48 10.94 -15.51
CA CYS A 214 -1.42 9.98 -15.20
C CYS A 214 -1.07 9.28 -16.52
N SER A 215 0.22 9.18 -16.86
CA SER A 215 0.71 8.69 -18.16
C SER A 215 0.20 7.27 -18.50
N PHE A 216 -0.34 6.56 -17.52
CA PHE A 216 -0.96 5.26 -17.67
C PHE A 216 -2.50 5.27 -17.52
N CYS A 217 -3.10 6.32 -16.95
CA CYS A 217 -4.56 6.48 -16.79
C CYS A 217 -5.24 7.03 -18.05
N GLU A 218 -4.81 6.59 -19.24
CA GLU A 218 -5.36 7.06 -20.54
C GLU A 218 -6.87 6.78 -20.70
N MET A 219 -7.46 5.94 -19.85
CA MET A 219 -8.88 5.59 -19.87
C MET A 219 -9.67 6.24 -18.71
N ARG A 220 -10.45 7.28 -19.07
CA ARG A 220 -11.57 7.95 -18.37
C ARG A 220 -11.26 9.24 -17.57
N PRO A 221 -12.24 10.18 -17.48
CA PRO A 221 -12.04 11.50 -16.87
C PRO A 221 -11.87 11.40 -15.36
N ARG A 222 -11.17 12.39 -14.77
CA ARG A 222 -10.94 12.51 -13.32
C ARG A 222 -12.27 12.45 -12.56
N LEU A 223 -12.40 11.48 -11.66
CA LEU A 223 -13.20 11.66 -10.46
C LEU A 223 -12.22 12.12 -9.37
N VAL A 224 -12.14 13.43 -9.14
CA VAL A 224 -11.40 13.95 -8.00
C VAL A 224 -12.23 13.60 -6.76
N VAL A 225 -11.73 12.71 -5.91
CA VAL A 225 -12.35 12.45 -4.62
C VAL A 225 -11.98 13.60 -3.69
N ARG A 226 -12.84 14.62 -3.61
CA ARG A 226 -12.74 15.65 -2.56
C ARG A 226 -13.32 15.08 -1.29
N THR A 227 -12.47 14.77 -0.31
CA THR A 227 -12.94 14.45 1.04
C THR A 227 -13.30 15.75 1.74
N GLY A 228 -14.55 16.20 1.63
CA GLY A 228 -15.05 17.32 2.45
C GLY A 228 -16.09 18.28 1.84
N GLU A 229 -17.05 17.82 1.02
CA GLU A 229 -18.20 18.67 0.67
C GLU A 229 -19.51 18.01 1.13
N GLU A 230 -20.28 18.74 1.94
CA GLU A 230 -21.66 18.41 2.31
C GLU A 230 -22.51 18.28 1.04
N MET A 231 -23.30 17.21 1.00
CA MET A 231 -24.22 16.90 -0.09
C MET A 231 -25.36 17.93 -0.13
N THR A 232 -25.17 19.05 -0.82
CA THR A 232 -26.27 19.94 -1.21
C THR A 232 -26.86 19.42 -2.51
N VAL A 233 -27.99 18.72 -2.37
CA VAL A 233 -28.81 18.24 -3.48
C VAL A 233 -29.55 19.45 -4.06
N HIS A 234 -29.07 20.00 -5.18
CA HIS A 234 -29.90 20.86 -6.01
C HIS A 234 -30.83 19.96 -6.84
N LEU A 235 -32.11 19.92 -6.47
CA LEU A 235 -33.16 19.45 -7.37
C LEU A 235 -33.27 20.43 -8.56
N PRO A 236 -33.49 19.95 -9.79
CA PRO A 236 -33.77 20.82 -10.92
C PRO A 236 -35.19 21.41 -10.77
N ASP A 237 -35.27 22.73 -10.68
CA ASP A 237 -36.51 23.48 -10.84
C ASP A 237 -37.02 23.36 -12.30
N CYS A 238 -38.33 23.19 -12.46
CA CYS A 238 -39.04 23.38 -13.72
C CYS A 238 -39.08 24.86 -14.12
#